data_AF-C9KJC4-F1
#
_entry.id   AF-C9KJC4-F1
#
_cell.length_a   1.000
_cell.length_b   1.000
_cell.length_c   1.000
_cell.angle_alpha   90.00
_cell.angle_beta   90.00
_cell.angle_gamma   90.00
#
_symmetry.space_group_name_H-M   'P 1'
#
loop_
_entity.id
_entity.type
_entity.pdbx_description
1 polymer ?
#
loop_
_entity_poly.entity_id
_entity_poly.type
_entity_poly.pdbx_seq_one_letter_code
_entity_poly.pdbx_strand_id
1 'polypeptide(L)'
;MRMYYAEYYEYGVNISYESFGGRGNAFTFYAFDSKKKRDEWVCDNEMGECWNKVAATTRRIVEHCCGKDFAMVETRNKGVYICCNKKEENYVALELLEG
;
A
#
# COMPACT_ATOMS: atom_id res chain seq x y z
N MET A 1 -2.67 4.21 17.65
CA MET A 1 -1.25 3.90 17.34
C MET A 1 -0.82 4.64 16.09
N ARG A 2 0.44 5.05 15.99
CA ARG A 2 0.98 5.67 14.77
C ARG A 2 1.36 4.56 13.79
N MET A 3 0.83 4.61 12.57
CA MET A 3 1.21 3.72 11.47
C MET A 3 2.24 4.40 10.56
N TYR A 4 2.99 3.59 9.84
CA TYR A 4 3.96 3.99 8.82
C TYR A 4 3.50 3.41 7.49
N TYR A 5 3.67 4.13 6.39
CA TYR A 5 3.05 3.75 5.11
C TYR A 5 4.09 3.56 4.02
N ALA A 6 3.80 2.64 3.12
CA ALA A 6 4.51 2.46 1.86
C ALA A 6 3.51 2.30 0.72
N GLU A 7 3.97 2.54 -0.50
CA GLU A 7 3.21 2.28 -1.72
C GLU A 7 4.01 1.33 -2.59
N TYR A 8 3.30 0.44 -3.26
CA TYR A 8 3.79 -0.46 -4.29
C TYR A 8 3.10 -0.09 -5.60
N TYR A 9 3.87 0.19 -6.64
CA TYR A 9 3.33 0.54 -7.96
C TYR A 9 3.59 -0.59 -8.95
N GLU A 10 2.48 -1.23 -9.34
CA GLU A 10 2.49 -2.44 -10.17
C GLU A 10 2.89 -2.18 -11.62
N TYR A 11 2.73 -0.94 -12.08
CA TYR A 11 2.77 -0.56 -13.49
C TYR A 11 3.98 0.33 -13.88
N GLY A 12 4.97 0.49 -12.98
CA GLY A 12 6.22 1.23 -13.23
C GLY A 12 6.24 2.69 -12.76
N VAL A 13 7.40 3.35 -12.87
CA VAL A 13 7.69 4.67 -12.21
C VAL A 13 6.98 5.88 -12.82
N ASN A 14 6.41 5.76 -14.03
CA ASN A 14 5.80 6.88 -14.76
C ASN A 14 4.27 6.95 -14.59
N ILE A 15 3.74 6.33 -13.54
CA ILE A 15 2.30 6.26 -13.28
C ILE A 15 1.93 7.26 -12.19
N SER A 16 0.89 8.05 -12.43
CA SER A 16 0.37 9.00 -11.45
C SER A 16 -0.75 8.36 -10.64
N TYR A 17 -1.04 8.89 -9.44
CA TYR A 17 -2.22 8.47 -8.69
C TYR A 17 -3.54 8.72 -9.44
N GLU A 18 -3.56 9.52 -10.50
CA GLU A 18 -4.76 9.76 -11.31
C GLU A 18 -4.90 8.81 -12.50
N SER A 19 -3.90 7.96 -12.74
CA SER A 19 -3.94 6.97 -13.82
C SER A 19 -5.00 5.88 -13.57
N PHE A 20 -5.44 5.20 -14.64
CA PHE A 20 -6.41 4.10 -14.59
C PHE A 20 -7.75 4.42 -13.90
N GLY A 21 -8.32 5.59 -14.20
CA GLY A 21 -9.63 5.98 -13.66
C GLY A 21 -9.58 6.72 -12.32
N GLY A 22 -8.38 7.03 -11.82
CA GLY A 22 -8.15 7.93 -10.69
C GLY A 22 -7.97 7.23 -9.34
N ARG A 23 -7.53 7.99 -8.32
CA ARG A 23 -7.43 7.58 -6.90
C ARG A 23 -6.52 6.38 -6.59
N GLY A 24 -5.40 6.25 -7.29
CA GLY A 24 -4.35 5.31 -6.93
C GLY A 24 -4.63 3.87 -7.35
N ASN A 25 -5.52 3.63 -8.32
CA ASN A 25 -5.83 2.28 -8.84
C ASN A 25 -4.61 1.50 -9.38
N ALA A 26 -3.50 2.18 -9.67
CA ALA A 26 -2.24 1.55 -10.07
C ALA A 26 -1.31 1.19 -8.89
N PHE A 27 -1.75 1.46 -7.66
CA PHE A 27 -0.93 1.38 -6.47
C PHE A 27 -1.61 0.51 -5.42
N THR A 28 -0.82 -0.36 -4.81
CA THR A 28 -1.19 -1.03 -3.57
C THR A 28 -0.52 -0.28 -2.42
N PHE A 29 -1.31 0.16 -1.43
CA PHE A 29 -0.81 0.88 -0.27
C PHE A 29 -0.70 -0.04 0.93
N TYR A 30 0.41 0.05 1.66
CA TYR A 30 0.67 -0.75 2.86
C TYR A 30 0.81 0.14 4.09
N ALA A 31 0.33 -0.35 5.24
CA ALA A 31 0.58 0.21 6.55
C ALA A 31 1.36 -0.77 7.43
N PHE A 32 2.18 -0.21 8.32
CA PHE A 32 3.08 -0.93 9.21
C PHE A 32 2.99 -0.39 10.62
N ASP A 33 3.09 -1.28 11.60
CA ASP A 33 3.06 -0.95 13.03
C ASP A 33 4.31 -0.19 13.53
N SER A 34 5.40 -0.22 12.75
CA SER A 34 6.67 0.39 13.10
C SER A 34 7.43 0.91 11.87
N LYS A 35 8.19 1.99 12.06
CA LYS A 35 9.03 2.58 11.00
C LYS A 35 10.03 1.56 10.47
N LYS A 36 10.68 0.84 11.40
CA LYS A 36 11.69 -0.16 11.10
C LYS A 36 11.13 -1.24 10.16
N LYS A 37 9.95 -1.77 10.46
CA LYS A 37 9.33 -2.80 9.62
C LYS A 37 8.97 -2.29 8.23
N ARG A 38 8.49 -1.05 8.13
CA ARG A 38 8.26 -0.40 6.82
C ARG A 38 9.56 -0.25 6.04
N ASP A 39 10.61 0.25 6.68
CA ASP A 39 11.92 0.46 6.06
C ASP A 39 12.50 -0.89 5.56
N GLU A 40 12.47 -1.93 6.38
CA GLU A 40 12.90 -3.29 6.01
C GLU A 40 12.09 -3.84 4.84
N TRP A 41 10.76 -3.74 4.89
CA TRP A 41 9.91 -4.19 3.79
C TRP A 41 10.18 -3.43 2.49
N VAL A 42 10.38 -2.10 2.57
CA VAL A 42 10.77 -1.30 1.39
C VAL A 42 12.10 -1.78 0.84
N CYS A 43 13.14 -1.95 1.67
CA CYS A 43 14.45 -2.44 1.23
C CYS A 43 14.36 -3.83 0.59
N ASP A 44 13.59 -4.75 1.18
CA ASP A 44 13.46 -6.12 0.69
C ASP A 44 12.70 -6.22 -0.64
N ASN A 45 11.82 -5.26 -0.92
CA ASN A 45 10.99 -5.22 -2.12
C ASN A 45 11.47 -4.21 -3.17
N GLU A 46 12.54 -3.46 -2.88
CA GLU A 46 13.20 -2.55 -3.81
C GLU A 46 13.97 -3.38 -4.86
N MET A 47 13.31 -3.71 -5.97
CA MET A 47 13.99 -4.30 -7.12
C MET A 47 15.00 -3.30 -7.69
N GLY A 48 16.27 -3.69 -7.76
CA GLY A 48 17.37 -2.82 -8.18
C GLY A 48 17.28 -2.18 -9.57
N GLU A 49 18.22 -1.23 -9.78
CA GLU A 49 18.65 -0.38 -10.92
C GLU A 49 17.73 0.00 -12.09
N CYS A 50 16.51 -0.48 -12.24
CA CYS A 50 15.70 -0.08 -13.39
C CYS A 50 14.37 0.55 -13.00
N TRP A 51 13.66 0.03 -12.01
CA TRP A 51 12.36 0.56 -11.63
C TRP A 51 12.11 0.12 -10.19
N ASN A 52 12.50 0.94 -9.21
CA ASN A 52 12.03 0.76 -7.82
C ASN A 52 10.52 0.52 -7.92
N LYS A 53 9.95 -0.43 -7.19
CA LYS A 53 8.50 -0.71 -7.22
C LYS A 53 7.81 -0.33 -5.92
N VAL A 54 8.59 0.01 -4.91
CA VAL A 54 8.14 0.33 -3.57
C VAL A 54 8.73 1.64 -3.11
N ALA A 55 7.97 2.43 -2.37
CA ALA A 55 8.46 3.65 -1.77
C ALA A 55 7.78 3.92 -0.42
N ALA A 56 8.48 4.61 0.47
CA ALA A 56 7.87 5.21 1.64
C ALA A 56 6.83 6.24 1.20
N THR A 57 5.64 6.22 1.81
CA THR A 57 4.60 7.21 1.51
C THR A 57 4.02 7.80 2.79
N THR A 58 3.07 8.73 2.63
CA THR A 58 2.43 9.42 3.73
C THR A 58 0.97 9.02 3.87
N ARG A 59 0.43 9.14 5.09
CA ARG A 59 -1.01 8.95 5.34
C ARG A 59 -1.87 9.81 4.41
N ARG A 60 -1.44 11.04 4.11
CA ARG A 60 -2.17 11.97 3.23
C ARG A 60 -2.35 11.41 1.82
N ILE A 61 -1.35 10.71 1.28
CA ILE A 61 -1.44 10.04 -0.03
C ILE A 61 -2.41 8.86 0.04
N VAL A 62 -2.32 8.05 1.10
CA VAL A 62 -3.26 6.93 1.30
C VAL A 62 -4.70 7.45 1.42
N GLU A 63 -4.93 8.54 2.15
CA GLU A 63 -6.25 9.17 2.27
C GLU A 63 -6.76 9.75 0.94
N HIS A 64 -5.86 10.26 0.09
CA HIS A 64 -6.19 10.73 -1.27
C HIS A 64 -6.68 9.57 -2.14
N CYS A 65 -6.01 8.42 -2.07
CA CYS A 65 -6.28 7.26 -2.91
C CYS A 65 -7.41 6.38 -2.36
N CYS A 66 -7.28 5.93 -1.12
CA CYS A 66 -8.21 5.01 -0.47
C CYS A 66 -9.39 5.71 0.23
N GLY A 67 -9.34 7.03 0.40
CA GLY A 67 -10.34 7.83 1.14
C GLY A 67 -9.96 8.06 2.61
N LYS A 68 -10.56 9.09 3.24
CA LYS A 68 -10.20 9.50 4.63
C LYS A 68 -10.41 8.43 5.69
N ASP A 69 -11.45 7.61 5.51
CA ASP A 69 -11.83 6.52 6.41
C ASP A 69 -11.42 5.14 5.87
N PHE A 70 -10.29 5.08 5.15
CA PHE A 70 -9.77 3.85 4.55
C PHE A 70 -9.66 2.69 5.57
N ALA A 71 -9.82 1.47 5.08
CA ALA A 71 -9.62 0.26 5.88
C ALA A 71 -8.15 -0.18 5.85
N MET A 72 -7.73 -0.88 6.90
CA MET A 72 -6.44 -1.58 6.97
C MET A 72 -6.71 -3.05 7.23
N VAL A 73 -6.44 -3.91 6.24
CA VAL A 73 -6.65 -5.36 6.34
C VAL A 73 -5.31 -6.02 6.62
N GLU A 74 -5.20 -6.72 7.75
CA GLU A 74 -3.94 -7.37 8.14
C GLU A 74 -3.59 -8.50 7.17
N THR A 75 -2.34 -8.52 6.70
CA THR A 75 -1.81 -9.57 5.83
C THR A 75 -1.36 -10.78 6.66
N ARG A 76 -0.94 -11.86 6.00
CA ARG A 76 -0.29 -13.01 6.67
C ARG A 76 0.98 -12.62 7.45
N ASN A 77 1.64 -11.52 7.08
CA ASN A 77 2.76 -10.96 7.85
C ASN A 77 2.20 -10.02 8.93
N LYS A 78 2.05 -10.55 10.15
CA LYS A 78 1.52 -9.82 11.31
C LYS A 78 2.10 -8.41 11.44
N GLY A 79 1.27 -7.38 11.57
CA GLY A 79 1.74 -5.99 11.65
C GLY A 79 2.04 -5.33 10.30
N VAL A 80 1.74 -6.00 9.18
CA VAL A 80 1.68 -5.44 7.83
C VAL A 80 0.24 -5.50 7.34
N TYR A 81 -0.27 -4.38 6.85
CA TYR A 81 -1.66 -4.22 6.46
C TYR A 81 -1.75 -3.68 5.03
N ILE A 82 -2.75 -4.11 4.26
CA ILE A 82 -3.13 -3.46 2.99
C ILE A 82 -4.16 -2.38 3.29
N CYS A 83 -3.93 -1.18 2.76
CA CYS A 83 -4.85 -0.07 2.82
C CYS A 83 -5.76 -0.09 1.60
N CYS A 84 -7.07 -0.02 1.81
CA CYS A 84 -8.06 -0.01 0.73
C CYS A 84 -9.24 0.90 1.06
N ASN A 85 -10.10 1.16 0.07
CA ASN A 85 -11.34 1.85 0.35
C ASN A 85 -12.15 1.03 1.36
N LYS A 86 -12.81 1.70 2.32
CA LYS A 86 -13.62 1.01 3.33
C LYS A 86 -14.68 0.08 2.73
N LYS A 87 -15.19 0.40 1.54
CA LYS A 87 -16.16 -0.42 0.82
C LYS A 87 -15.59 -1.72 0.25
N GLU A 88 -14.26 -1.81 0.12
CA GLU A 88 -13.53 -2.93 -0.48
C GLU A 88 -12.90 -3.85 0.58
N GLU A 89 -13.00 -3.51 1.86
CA GLU A 89 -12.38 -4.24 2.98
C GLU A 89 -12.65 -5.75 2.94
N ASN A 90 -13.90 -6.14 2.69
CA ASN A 90 -14.28 -7.56 2.62
C ASN A 90 -13.68 -8.26 1.39
N TYR A 91 -13.57 -7.55 0.27
CA TYR A 91 -12.99 -8.10 -0.96
C TYR A 91 -11.49 -8.35 -0.78
N VAL A 92 -10.77 -7.37 -0.25
CA VAL A 92 -9.34 -7.49 0.06
C VAL A 92 -9.07 -8.57 1.10
N ALA A 93 -9.92 -8.69 2.13
CA ALA A 93 -9.80 -9.75 3.12
C ALA A 93 -9.97 -11.15 2.51
N LEU A 94 -10.90 -11.32 1.57
CA LEU A 94 -11.09 -12.59 0.85
C LEU A 94 -9.89 -12.94 -0.03
N GLU A 95 -9.36 -11.99 -0.79
CA GLU A 95 -8.17 -12.22 -1.63
C GLU A 95 -6.96 -12.69 -0.79
N LEU A 96 -6.76 -12.13 0.40
CA LEU A 96 -5.69 -12.52 1.32
C LEU A 96 -5.89 -13.92 1.95
N LEU A 97 -7.12 -14.42 1.99
CA LEU A 97 -7.41 -15.79 2.43
C LEU A 97 -7.14 -16.81 1.31
N GLU A 98 -7.43 -16.44 0.06
CA GLU A 98 -7.38 -17.36 -1.09
C GLU A 98 -5.99 -17.47 -1.75
N GLY A 99 -5.13 -16.45 -1.65
CA GLY A 99 -3.74 -16.47 -2.15
C GLY A 99 -2.71 -16.71 -1.06
#